data_AF-U1R064-F1
#
_entry.id   AF-U1R064-F1
#
_cell.length_a   1.000
_cell.length_b   1.000
_cell.length_c   1.000
_cell.angle_alpha   90.00
_cell.angle_beta   90.00
_cell.angle_gamma   90.00
#
_symmetry.space_group_name_H-M   'P 1'
#
loop_
_entity.id
_entity.type
_entity.pdbx_description
1 polymer ?
#
loop_
_entity_poly.entity_id
_entity_poly.type
_entity_poly.pdbx_seq_one_letter_code
_entity_poly.pdbx_strand_id
1 'polypeptide(L)' 'ERLSRTLRDRGVVSDFRPPNVVRICPSPLYTRFTDVRAVADHLREIDATEAYRAYETSDGGVT' A
#
# COMPACT_ATOMS: atom_id res chain seq x y z
N GLU A 1 -6.62 -5.08 2.43
CA GLU A 1 -5.63 -5.25 3.53
C GLU A 1 -4.28 -5.73 3.04
N ARG A 2 -4.21 -6.88 2.35
CA ARG A 2 -2.97 -7.51 1.85
C ARG A 2 -2.04 -6.53 1.12
N LEU A 3 -2.58 -5.77 0.16
CA LEU A 3 -1.82 -4.74 -0.56
C LEU A 3 -1.19 -3.68 0.37
N SER A 4 -1.91 -3.24 1.40
CA SER A 4 -1.38 -2.26 2.37
C SER A 4 -0.25 -2.87 3.21
N ARG A 5 -0.34 -4.15 3.56
CA ARG A 5 0.76 -4.88 4.25
C ARG A 5 1.99 -5.00 3.35
N THR A 6 1.82 -5.42 2.09
CA THR A 6 2.92 -5.50 1.12
C THR A 6 3.61 -4.16 0.90
N LEU A 7 2.84 -3.07 0.83
CA LEU A 7 3.39 -1.71 0.72
C LEU A 7 4.18 -1.31 1.98
N ARG A 8 3.68 -1.63 3.17
CA ARG A 8 4.36 -1.35 4.45
C ARG A 8 5.69 -2.07 4.56
N ASP A 9 5.76 -3.33 4.13
CA ASP A 9 7.02 -4.10 4.13
C ASP A 9 8.06 -3.54 3.15
N ARG A 10 7.62 -2.80 2.14
CA ARG A 10 8.48 -2.02 1.22
C ARG A 10 8.78 -0.60 1.72
N GLY A 11 8.43 -0.29 2.97
CA GLY A 11 8.68 1.01 3.59
C GLY A 11 7.66 2.10 3.25
N VAL A 12 6.57 1.76 2.55
CA VAL A 12 5.52 2.73 2.19
C VAL A 12 4.45 2.79 3.28
N VAL A 13 4.30 3.95 3.91
CA VAL A 13 3.24 4.20 4.89
C VAL A 13 1.90 4.35 4.16
N SER A 14 0.97 3.41 4.41
CA SER A 14 -0.37 3.39 3.81
C SER A 14 -1.45 3.07 4.84
N ASP A 15 -2.67 3.55 4.62
CA ASP A 15 -3.83 3.27 5.47
C ASP A 15 -4.86 2.41 4.72
N PHE A 16 -5.23 1.26 5.27
CA PHE A 16 -6.27 0.40 4.70
C PHE A 16 -7.63 0.77 5.28
N ARG A 17 -8.62 0.95 4.40
CA ARG A 17 -10.02 1.16 4.76
C ARG A 17 -10.88 0.09 4.11
N PRO A 18 -11.66 -0.68 4.90
CA PRO A 18 -12.61 -1.62 4.35
C PRO A 18 -13.60 -0.94 3.37
N PRO A 19 -14.11 -1.69 2.37
CA PRO A 19 -13.83 -3.10 2.14
C PRO A 19 -12.51 -3.36 1.37
N ASN A 20 -12.02 -2.41 0.57
CA ASN A 20 -10.92 -2.66 -0.37
C ASN A 20 -10.10 -1.41 -0.74
N VAL A 21 -10.08 -0.38 0.10
CA VAL A 21 -9.42 0.90 -0.20
C VAL A 21 -8.07 1.01 0.49
N VAL A 22 -7.05 1.46 -0.24
CA VAL A 22 -5.74 1.85 0.32
C VAL A 22 -5.54 3.34 0.10
N ARG A 23 -5.20 4.08 1.15
CA ARG A 23 -4.95 5.52 1.09
C ARG A 23 -3.47 5.82 1.28
N ILE A 24 -2.97 6.74 0.46
CA ILE A 24 -1.63 7.32 0.54
C ILE A 24 -1.81 8.83 0.56
N CYS A 25 -1.16 9.51 1.50
CA CYS A 25 -1.32 10.94 1.72
C CYS A 25 0.07 11.62 1.69
N PRO A 26 0.59 11.97 0.49
CA PRO A 26 1.84 12.71 0.39
C PRO A 26 1.62 14.14 0.90
N SER A 27 2.35 14.55 1.93
CA SER A 27 2.33 15.92 2.42
C SER A 27 3.25 16.80 1.58
N PRO A 28 2.78 17.96 1.09
CA PRO A 28 3.62 18.87 0.31
C PRO A 28 4.79 19.46 1.12
N LEU A 29 4.72 19.43 2.45
CA LEU A 29 5.75 20.01 3.32
C LEU A 29 7.06 19.21 3.33
N TYR A 30 7.00 17.90 3.06
CA TYR A 30 8.15 17.01 3.25
C TYR A 30 8.21 15.84 2.26
N THR A 31 7.27 15.72 1.32
CA THR A 31 7.29 14.68 0.29
C THR A 31 7.85 15.25 -1.02
N ARG A 32 8.83 14.57 -1.61
CA ARG A 32 9.35 14.90 -2.94
C ARG A 32 8.54 14.20 -4.03
N PHE A 33 8.56 14.75 -5.24
CA PHE A 33 7.96 14.08 -6.41
C PHE A 33 8.57 12.69 -6.68
N THR A 34 9.86 12.51 -6.38
CA THR A 34 10.56 11.22 -6.48
C THR A 34 9.98 10.17 -5.54
N ASP A 35 9.53 10.56 -4.35
CA ASP A 35 8.95 9.63 -3.37
C ASP A 35 7.60 9.13 -3.87
N VAL A 36 6.77 10.03 -4.44
CA VAL A 36 5.51 9.67 -5.09
C VAL A 36 5.74 8.72 -6.26
N ARG A 37 6.79 8.98 -7.08
CA ARG A 37 7.16 8.10 -8.18
C ARG A 37 7.60 6.73 -7.69
N ALA A 38 8.42 6.66 -6.64
CA ALA A 38 8.87 5.40 -6.05
C ALA A 38 7.68 4.56 -5.56
N VAL A 39 6.68 5.18 -4.93
CA VAL A 39 5.45 4.48 -4.53
C VAL A 39 4.69 3.94 -5.74
N ALA A 40 4.57 4.70 -6.83
CA ALA A 40 3.95 4.22 -8.07
C ALA A 40 4.71 3.04 -8.69
N ASP A 41 6.04 3.06 -8.64
CA ASP A 41 6.87 1.96 -9.16
C ASP A 41 6.74 0.71 -8.28
N HIS A 42 6.69 0.85 -6.94
CA HIS A 42 6.35 -0.26 -6.06
C HIS A 42 4.98 -0.85 -6.35
N LEU A 43 3.96 -0.02 -6.56
CA LEU A 43 2.62 -0.49 -6.92
C LEU A 43 2.62 -1.30 -8.22
N ARG A 44 3.30 -0.80 -9.27
CA ARG A 44 3.45 -1.52 -10.54
C ARG A 44 4.12 -2.88 -10.35
N GLU A 45 5.18 -2.93 -9.54
CA GLU A 45 5.87 -4.19 -9.26
C GLU A 45 5.01 -5.17 -8.46
N ILE A 46 4.28 -4.70 -7.44
CA ILE A 46 3.33 -5.55 -6.67
C ILE A 46 2.28 -6.15 -7.60
N ASP A 47 1.74 -5.35 -8.51
CA ASP A 47 0.74 -5.80 -9.48
C ASP A 47 1.32 -6.84 -10.44
N ALA A 48 2.46 -6.54 -11.06
CA ALA A 48 3.12 -7.43 -12.02
C ALA A 48 3.55 -8.79 -11.41
N THR A 49 3.96 -8.80 -10.14
CA THR A 49 4.43 -10.00 -9.44
C THR A 49 3.35 -10.68 -8.60
N GLU A 50 2.20 -10.04 -8.46
CA GLU A 50 1.16 -10.40 -7.51
C GLU A 50 1.68 -10.61 -6.07
N ALA A 51 2.71 -9.86 -5.64
CA ALA A 51 3.40 -10.06 -4.37
C ALA A 51 2.47 -9.99 -3.14
N TYR A 52 1.34 -9.28 -3.25
CA TYR A 52 0.31 -9.23 -2.22
C TYR A 52 -0.31 -10.61 -1.93
N ARG A 53 -0.12 -11.58 -2.83
CA ARG A 53 -0.66 -12.94 -2.66
C ARG A 53 -0.02 -13.71 -1.51
N ALA A 54 1.22 -13.36 -1.15
CA ALA A 54 1.95 -13.99 -0.04
C ALA A 54 1.34 -13.71 1.35
N TYR A 55 0.44 -12.74 1.45
CA TYR A 55 -0.21 -12.36 2.70
C TYR A 55 -1.60 -13.01 2.80
N GLU A 56 -1.97 -13.46 3.99
CA GLU A 56 -3.32 -13.91 4.29
C GLU A 56 -4.28 -12.71 4.42
N THR A 57 -5.55 -12.93 4.08
CA THR A 57 -6.62 -11.95 4.34
C THR A 57 -7.02 -12.07 5.80
N SER A 58 -7.00 -10.99 6.58
CA SER A 58 -7.66 -11.00 7.88
C SER A 58 -9.13 -10.70 7.67
N ASP A 59 -10.02 -11.53 8.23
CA ASP A 59 -11.45 -11.23 8.28
C ASP A 59 -11.61 -9.99 9.17
N GLY A 60 -11.67 -8.82 8.53
CA GLY A 60 -11.98 -7.56 9.17
C GLY A 60 -13.45 -7.52 9.57
N GLY A 61 -13.82 -8.34 10.54
CA GLY A 61 -15.12 -8.31 11.20
C GLY A 61 -15.26 -6.96 11.91
N VAL A 62 -16.12 -6.10 11.38
CA VAL A 62 -16.63 -4.95 12.11
C VAL A 62 -17.70 -5.49 13.06
N THR A 63 -17.36 -5.68 14.33
CA THR A 63 -18.33 -5.75 15.43
C THR A 63 -18.81 -4.35 15.79
#